data_AF-A0A842MFN7-F1
#
_entry.id   AF-A0A842MFN7-F1
#
_cell.length_a   1.000
_cell.length_b   1.000
_cell.length_c   1.000
_cell.angle_alpha   90.00
_cell.angle_beta   90.00
_cell.angle_gamma   90.00
#
_symmetry.space_group_name_H-M   'P 1'
#
loop_
_entity.id
_entity.type
_entity.pdbx_description
1 polymer ?
#
loop_
_entity_poly.entity_id
_entity_poly.type
_entity_poly.pdbx_seq_one_letter_code
_entity_poly.pdbx_strand_id
1 'polypeptide(L)'
;MFGGRLNVQAFEKELTTYSRAKYAVAVNSGTAAPTTAMIATGIGNGDELVVHSFTFVATTSGVMLVGAKWVFVDIGMKKLQAPTRSVVQLPTRRRQKPVHRKST
;
A
#
# COMPACT_ATOMS: atom_id res chain seq x y z
N MET A 1 32.42 -2.97 12.81
CA MET A 1 31.03 -2.72 13.24
C MET A 1 30.11 -2.92 12.02
N PHE A 2 29.70 -4.15 11.71
CA PHE A 2 28.93 -4.48 10.47
C PHE A 2 27.81 -5.50 10.73
N GLY A 3 27.02 -5.30 11.80
CA GLY A 3 25.90 -6.19 12.16
C GLY A 3 24.54 -5.83 11.53
N GLY A 4 24.44 -4.71 10.81
CA GLY A 4 23.15 -4.16 10.36
C GLY A 4 22.27 -5.15 9.59
N ARG A 5 22.86 -5.89 8.63
CA ARG A 5 22.11 -6.86 7.82
C ARG A 5 21.53 -8.03 8.63
N LEU A 6 22.31 -8.55 9.58
CA LEU A 6 21.87 -9.66 10.43
C LEU A 6 20.75 -9.22 11.37
N ASN A 7 20.85 -8.02 11.92
CA ASN A 7 19.84 -7.45 12.79
C ASN A 7 18.51 -7.21 12.05
N VAL A 8 18.56 -6.72 10.81
CA VAL A 8 17.37 -6.54 9.97
C VAL A 8 16.70 -7.89 9.67
N GLN A 9 17.47 -8.91 9.28
CA GLN A 9 16.93 -10.24 9.00
C GLN A 9 16.30 -10.90 10.24
N ALA A 10 16.93 -10.75 11.41
CA ALA A 10 16.37 -11.22 12.67
C ALA A 10 15.05 -10.51 12.99
N PHE A 11 15.02 -9.19 12.86
CA PHE A 11 13.81 -8.39 13.08
C PHE A 11 12.69 -8.75 12.12
N GLU A 12 12.96 -8.90 10.83
CA GLU A 12 11.96 -9.33 9.84
C GLU A 12 11.38 -10.72 10.19
N LYS A 13 12.23 -11.65 10.64
CA LYS A 13 11.79 -12.98 11.08
C LYS A 13 10.88 -12.89 12.31
N GLU A 14 11.23 -12.11 13.32
CA GLU A 14 10.38 -11.87 14.48
C GLU A 14 9.05 -11.22 14.09
N LEU A 15 9.10 -10.26 13.16
CA LEU A 15 7.92 -9.54 12.69
C LEU A 15 6.94 -10.45 11.94
N THR A 16 7.42 -11.42 11.15
CA THR A 16 6.52 -12.43 10.53
C THR A 16 5.78 -13.24 11.58
N THR A 17 6.46 -13.62 12.67
CA THR A 17 5.86 -14.37 13.78
C THR A 17 4.83 -13.53 14.52
N TYR A 18 5.18 -12.28 14.84
CA TYR A 18 4.29 -11.34 15.54
C TYR A 18 3.04 -10.99 14.72
N SER A 19 3.22 -10.63 13.45
CA SER A 19 2.14 -10.21 12.55
C SER A 19 1.32 -11.36 11.96
N ARG A 20 1.83 -12.61 12.07
CA ARG A 20 1.30 -13.81 11.41
C ARG A 20 1.27 -13.69 9.87
N ALA A 21 2.09 -12.81 9.29
CA ALA A 21 2.26 -12.68 7.86
C ALA A 21 3.23 -13.74 7.31
N LYS A 22 3.05 -14.14 6.04
CA LYS A 22 3.96 -15.08 5.37
C LYS A 22 5.35 -14.49 5.15
N TYR A 23 5.43 -13.18 4.96
CA TYR A 23 6.66 -12.43 4.71
C TYR A 23 6.60 -11.07 5.43
N ALA A 24 7.76 -10.52 5.78
CA ALA A 24 7.92 -9.17 6.31
C ALA A 24 9.15 -8.52 5.67
N VAL A 25 9.08 -7.24 5.39
CA VAL A 25 10.18 -6.44 4.82
C VAL A 25 10.30 -5.15 5.63
N ALA A 26 11.46 -4.93 6.23
CA ALA A 26 11.75 -3.73 6.97
C ALA A 26 12.13 -2.59 6.02
N VAL A 27 11.58 -1.41 6.27
CA VAL A 27 11.89 -0.18 5.52
C VAL A 27 12.26 0.94 6.48
N ASN A 28 12.80 2.03 5.94
CA ASN A 28 13.37 3.12 6.75
C ASN A 28 12.34 4.00 7.47
N SER A 29 11.04 3.90 7.16
CA SER A 29 10.00 4.72 7.80
C SER A 29 8.59 4.18 7.58
N GLY A 30 7.65 4.61 8.43
CA GLY A 30 6.22 4.35 8.27
C GLY A 30 5.61 4.98 7.01
N THR A 31 6.24 6.00 6.42
CA THR A 31 5.81 6.61 5.15
C THR A 31 6.32 5.84 3.94
N ALA A 32 7.54 5.31 4.02
CA ALA A 32 8.10 4.47 2.97
C ALA A 32 7.34 3.15 2.84
N ALA A 33 6.88 2.57 3.96
CA ALA A 33 6.18 1.29 3.97
C ALA A 33 4.98 1.21 2.99
N PRO A 34 3.94 2.07 3.09
CA PRO A 34 2.81 2.02 2.18
C PRO A 34 3.21 2.37 0.74
N THR A 35 4.14 3.32 0.57
CA THR A 35 4.63 3.72 -0.76
C THR A 35 5.32 2.54 -1.47
N THR A 36 6.24 1.85 -0.79
CA THR A 36 6.94 0.68 -1.33
C THR A 36 5.96 -0.44 -1.65
N ALA A 37 4.94 -0.66 -0.81
CA ALA A 37 3.90 -1.65 -1.08
C ALA A 37 3.09 -1.33 -2.35
N MET A 38 2.73 -0.06 -2.56
CA MET A 38 2.03 0.38 -3.78
C MET A 38 2.88 0.20 -5.04
N ILE A 39 4.16 0.56 -4.97
CA ILE A 39 5.10 0.34 -6.08
C ILE A 39 5.22 -1.16 -6.39
N ALA A 40 5.40 -1.99 -5.36
CA ALA A 40 5.56 -3.43 -5.52
C ALA A 40 4.31 -4.12 -6.10
N THR A 41 3.11 -3.56 -5.87
CA THR A 41 1.84 -4.05 -6.40
C THR A 41 1.46 -3.43 -7.76
N GLY A 42 2.27 -2.50 -8.26
CA GLY A 42 2.06 -1.85 -9.56
C GLY A 42 0.96 -0.80 -9.57
N ILE A 43 0.61 -0.25 -8.42
CA ILE A 43 -0.35 0.86 -8.29
C ILE A 43 0.30 2.15 -8.78
N GLY A 44 -0.42 2.92 -9.58
CA GLY A 44 0.03 4.25 -9.99
C GLY A 44 -0.99 5.06 -10.77
N ASN A 45 -0.52 5.82 -11.77
CA ASN A 45 -1.36 6.70 -12.58
C ASN A 45 -2.61 5.97 -13.13
N GLY A 46 -3.77 6.54 -12.83
CA GLY A 46 -5.07 6.02 -13.25
C GLY A 46 -5.70 5.01 -12.30
N ASP A 47 -5.01 4.60 -11.24
CA ASP A 47 -5.63 3.84 -10.15
C ASP A 47 -6.22 4.78 -9.09
N GLU A 48 -7.28 4.31 -8.43
CA GLU A 48 -7.97 5.01 -7.35
C GLU A 48 -7.98 4.16 -6.08
N LEU A 49 -7.63 4.77 -4.95
CA LEU A 49 -7.53 4.13 -3.65
C LEU A 49 -8.53 4.74 -2.67
N VAL A 50 -9.18 3.88 -1.87
CA VAL A 50 -10.01 4.36 -0.77
C VAL A 50 -9.14 4.54 0.47
N VAL A 51 -9.20 5.73 1.06
CA VAL A 51 -8.40 6.11 2.23
C VAL A 51 -9.34 6.61 3.31
N HIS A 52 -9.08 6.31 4.59
CA HIS A 52 -9.90 6.86 5.66
C HIS A 52 -9.68 8.36 5.80
N SER A 53 -10.76 9.13 6.00
CA SER A 53 -10.68 10.57 6.29
C SER A 53 -9.87 10.86 7.54
N PHE A 54 -9.94 9.97 8.53
CA PHE A 54 -9.16 10.04 9.77
C PHE A 54 -7.94 9.10 9.69
N THR A 55 -6.85 9.59 9.10
CA THR A 55 -5.56 8.86 8.98
C THR A 55 -4.38 9.82 9.05
N PHE A 56 -3.17 9.30 9.19
CA PHE A 56 -1.95 10.09 9.13
C PHE A 56 -1.61 10.46 7.68
N VAL A 57 -1.05 11.66 7.46
CA VAL A 57 -0.76 12.22 6.13
C VAL A 57 0.15 11.32 5.27
N ALA A 58 0.99 10.49 5.89
CA ALA A 58 1.84 9.54 5.18
C ALA A 58 1.06 8.63 4.21
N THR A 59 -0.18 8.27 4.58
CA THR A 59 -1.05 7.42 3.75
C THR A 59 -1.32 8.09 2.41
N THR A 60 -1.79 9.34 2.39
CA THR A 60 -2.12 10.06 1.15
C THR A 60 -0.88 10.55 0.41
N SER A 61 0.18 10.93 1.13
CA SER A 61 1.46 11.32 0.52
C SER A 61 2.05 10.19 -0.33
N GLY A 62 1.96 8.94 0.12
CA GLY A 62 2.42 7.79 -0.66
C GLY A 62 1.58 7.59 -1.93
N VAL A 63 0.25 7.77 -1.83
CA VAL A 63 -0.66 7.65 -2.98
C VAL A 63 -0.34 8.69 -4.04
N MET A 64 -0.14 9.94 -3.59
CA MET A 64 0.28 11.03 -4.46
C MET A 64 1.62 10.74 -5.14
N LEU A 65 2.59 10.19 -4.39
CA LEU A 65 3.93 9.90 -4.90
C LEU A 65 3.94 8.83 -6.00
N VAL A 66 3.03 7.86 -5.96
CA VAL A 66 2.87 6.86 -7.03
C VAL A 66 1.99 7.36 -8.20
N GLY A 67 1.42 8.56 -8.10
CA GLY A 67 0.56 9.15 -9.13
C GLY A 67 -0.88 8.64 -9.14
N ALA A 68 -1.27 7.87 -8.14
CA ALA A 68 -2.66 7.41 -7.98
C ALA A 68 -3.53 8.51 -7.37
N LYS A 69 -4.85 8.37 -7.51
CA LYS A 69 -5.84 9.22 -6.82
C LYS A 69 -6.37 8.51 -5.58
N TRP A 70 -6.92 9.27 -4.64
CA TRP A 70 -7.64 8.70 -3.51
C TRP A 70 -9.02 9.32 -3.32
N VAL A 71 -9.91 8.53 -2.73
CA VAL A 71 -11.24 8.94 -2.28
C VAL A 71 -11.29 8.70 -0.77
N PHE A 72 -11.68 9.74 -0.03
CA PHE A 72 -11.85 9.61 1.41
C PHE A 72 -13.15 8.88 1.75
N VAL A 73 -13.06 7.93 2.68
CA VAL A 73 -14.22 7.30 3.33
C VAL A 73 -14.30 7.74 4.78
N ASP A 74 -15.52 8.06 5.23
CA ASP A 74 -15.75 8.48 6.61
C ASP A 74 -15.58 7.32 7.59
N ILE A 75 -15.10 7.65 8.80
CA ILE A 75 -14.99 6.71 9.90
C ILE A 75 -16.28 6.74 10.71
N GLY A 76 -16.95 5.59 10.86
CA GLY A 76 -18.12 5.52 11.74
C GLY A 76 -17.75 5.94 13.16
N MET A 77 -18.63 6.71 13.82
CA MET A 77 -18.40 7.42 15.10
C MET A 77 -17.85 6.56 16.27
N LYS A 78 -17.84 5.24 16.16
CA LYS A 78 -17.56 4.33 17.30
C LYS A 78 -16.19 3.64 17.26
N LYS A 79 -15.42 3.65 16.16
CA LYS A 79 -14.20 2.81 16.09
C LYS A 79 -12.95 3.38 15.43
N LEU A 80 -12.94 4.62 14.92
CA LEU A 80 -11.80 5.14 14.14
C LEU A 80 -11.36 4.17 13.01
N GLN A 81 -12.29 3.32 12.56
CA GLN A 81 -12.11 2.26 11.57
C GLN A 81 -13.17 2.50 10.50
N ALA A 82 -12.80 2.44 9.24
CA ALA A 82 -13.77 2.33 8.16
C ALA A 82 -14.48 0.98 8.28
N PRO A 83 -15.72 0.88 7.79
CA PRO A 83 -16.35 -0.41 7.61
C PRO A 83 -15.39 -1.35 6.85
N THR A 84 -15.28 -2.60 7.32
CA THR A 84 -14.35 -3.70 6.94
C THR A 84 -14.24 -4.01 5.44
N ARG A 85 -14.99 -3.30 4.60
CA ARG A 85 -15.08 -3.47 3.15
C ARG A 85 -14.76 -2.15 2.45
N SER A 86 -13.50 -1.72 2.50
CA SER A 86 -13.10 -0.44 1.87
C SER A 86 -11.87 -0.49 0.99
N VAL A 87 -11.08 -1.57 0.92
CA VAL A 87 -10.14 -1.72 -0.22
C VAL A 87 -10.87 -2.39 -1.38
N VAL A 88 -11.78 -1.63 -2.00
CA VAL A 88 -12.25 -1.96 -3.34
C VAL A 88 -11.32 -1.22 -4.28
N GLN A 89 -10.50 -1.96 -5.02
CA GLN A 89 -9.98 -1.43 -6.27
C GLN A 89 -11.21 -1.16 -7.13
N LEU A 90 -11.63 0.11 -7.21
CA LEU A 90 -12.77 0.48 -8.04
C LEU A 90 -12.43 0.01 -9.45
N PRO A 91 -13.27 -0.85 -10.08
CA PRO A 91 -13.02 -1.23 -11.47
C PRO A 91 -13.05 0.07 -12.28
N THR A 92 -11.89 0.50 -12.73
CA THR A 92 -11.75 1.69 -13.56
C THR A 92 -12.58 1.46 -14.81
N ARG A 93 -13.71 2.18 -14.94
CA ARG A 93 -14.33 2.43 -16.25
C ARG A 93 -13.30 3.23 -17.06
N ARG A 94 -12.36 2.53 -17.73
CA ARG A 94 -11.45 2.94 -18.82
C ARG A 94 -10.07 2.27 -18.72
N ARG A 95 -10.00 0.93 -18.66
CA ARG A 95 -8.83 0.21 -19.18
C ARG A 95 -9.12 -0.29 -20.60
N GLN A 96 -9.01 0.59 -21.60
CA GLN A 96 -8.55 0.13 -22.91
C GLN A 96 -7.02 0.06 -22.80
N LYS A 97 -6.47 -1.11 -22.45
CA LYS A 97 -5.07 -1.39 -22.74
C LYS A 97 -4.99 -1.75 -24.23
N PRO A 98 -4.07 -1.19 -25.03
CA PRO A 98 -3.73 -1.80 -26.30
C PRO A 98 -3.10 -3.15 -25.98
N VAL A 99 -3.80 -4.24 -26.32
CA VAL A 99 -3.22 -5.57 -26.39
C VAL A 99 -2.18 -5.50 -27.51
N HIS A 100 -0.89 -5.54 -27.14
CA HIS A 100 0.17 -5.82 -28.12
C HIS A 100 -0.06 -7.23 -28.64
N ARG A 101 -0.66 -7.31 -29.83
CA ARG A 101 -0.77 -8.50 -30.64
C ARG A 101 0.67 -8.92 -30.98
N LYS A 102 1.15 -10.02 -30.40
CA LYS A 102 2.35 -10.68 -30.92
C LYS A 102 2.05 -11.10 -32.35
N SER A 103 2.80 -10.54 -33.29
CA SER A 103 2.78 -10.88 -34.71
C SER A 103 4.23 -11.07 -35.13
N THR A 104 4.59 -12.34 -35.31
CA THR A 104 5.74 -12.87 -36.05
C THR A 104 7.12 -12.69 -35.42
#